data_AF-J9C1E5-F1
#
_entry.id   AF-J9C1E5-F1
#
_cell.length_a   1.000
_cell.length_b   1.000
_cell.length_c   1.000
_cell.angle_alpha   90.00
_cell.angle_beta   90.00
_cell.angle_gamma   90.00
#
_symmetry.space_group_name_H-M   'P 1'
#
loop_
_entity.id
_entity.type
_entity.pdbx_description
1 polymer ?
#
loop_
_entity_poly.entity_id
_entity_poly.type
_entity_poly.pdbx_seq_one_letter_code
_entity_poly.pdbx_strand_id
1 'polypeptide(L)' 'MRARSYFLSTLKEAPADADIISQQLMIRAGMIKKLAAGVYSY' A
#
# COMPACT_ATOMS: atom_id res chain seq x y z
N MET A 1 -17.83 -9.61 7.07
CA MET A 1 -16.36 -9.45 7.17
C MET A 1 -16.06 -8.42 8.27
N ARG A 2 -15.14 -8.65 9.20
CA ARG A 2 -14.77 -7.69 10.26
C ARG A 2 -13.31 -7.28 10.10
N ALA A 3 -12.99 -6.00 10.08
CA ALA A 3 -11.61 -5.53 9.81
C ALA A 3 -10.55 -6.14 10.75
N ARG A 4 -10.88 -6.39 12.03
CA ARG A 4 -9.95 -6.99 13.00
C ARG A 4 -9.43 -8.38 12.60
N SER A 5 -10.16 -9.13 11.77
CA SER A 5 -9.77 -10.47 11.35
C SER A 5 -8.87 -10.46 10.11
N TYR A 6 -8.52 -9.28 9.60
CA TYR A 6 -7.64 -9.11 8.45
C TYR A 6 -6.35 -8.43 8.86
N PHE A 7 -5.28 -8.81 8.19
CA PHE A 7 -4.01 -8.11 8.28
C PHE A 7 -4.07 -6.89 7.35
N LEU A 8 -4.29 -5.71 7.92
CA LEU A 8 -4.31 -4.44 7.19
C LEU A 8 -3.22 -3.53 7.75
N SER A 9 -2.19 -3.26 6.95
CA SER A 9 -1.05 -2.40 7.34
C SER A 9 -1.19 -1.00 6.75
N THR A 10 -2.19 -0.24 7.21
CA THR A 10 -2.44 1.11 6.69
C THR A 10 -1.37 2.11 7.17
N LEU A 11 -1.07 3.09 6.32
CA LEU A 11 -0.12 4.16 6.60
C LEU A 11 -0.86 5.50 6.81
N LYS A 12 -0.39 6.30 7.78
CA LYS A 12 -0.94 7.64 8.05
C LYS A 12 -0.75 8.56 6.84
N GLU A 13 0.45 8.54 6.29
CA GLU A 13 0.87 9.34 5.13
C GLU A 13 1.25 8.39 3.99
N ALA A 14 0.94 8.79 2.76
CA ALA A 14 1.31 7.99 1.61
C ALA A 14 2.78 8.25 1.23
N PRO A 15 3.49 7.25 0.68
CA PRO A 15 4.84 7.45 0.18
C PRO A 15 4.88 8.56 -0.89
N ALA A 16 5.93 9.37 -0.87
CA ALA A 16 6.14 10.45 -1.82
C ALA A 16 6.79 9.97 -3.14
N ASP A 17 7.25 8.72 -3.20
CA ASP A 17 7.96 8.12 -4.33
C ASP A 17 7.04 7.35 -5.30
N ALA A 18 5.72 7.56 -5.19
CA ALA A 18 4.73 6.94 -6.08
C ALA A 18 4.40 7.88 -7.24
N ASP A 19 4.61 7.40 -8.47
CA ASP A 19 4.40 8.19 -9.70
C ASP A 19 2.91 8.45 -10.00
N ILE A 20 2.01 7.60 -9.49
CA ILE A 20 0.58 7.63 -9.80
C ILE A 20 -0.24 7.59 -8.50
N ILE A 21 -1.30 8.38 -8.45
CA ILE A 21 -2.22 8.48 -7.30
C ILE A 21 -2.80 7.11 -6.91
N SER A 22 -3.15 6.26 -7.89
CA SER A 22 -3.66 4.91 -7.61
C SER A 22 -2.65 4.06 -6.83
N GLN A 23 -1.38 4.09 -7.24
CA GLN A 23 -0.30 3.40 -6.53
C GLN A 23 -0.09 3.96 -5.14
N GLN A 24 -0.09 5.29 -5.01
CA GLN A 24 0.04 5.97 -3.74
C GLN A 24 -1.05 5.53 -2.75
N LEU A 25 -2.30 5.42 -3.21
CA LEU A 25 -3.43 4.96 -2.42
C LEU A 25 -3.33 3.46 -2.07
N MET A 26 -2.94 2.61 -3.02
CA MET A 26 -2.78 1.17 -2.77
C MET A 26 -1.69 0.89 -1.72
N ILE A 27 -0.56 1.59 -1.77
CA ILE A 27 0.50 1.45 -0.76
C ILE A 27 0.01 1.97 0.59
N ARG A 28 -0.65 3.13 0.63
CA ARG A 28 -1.19 3.70 1.88
C ARG A 28 -2.24 2.80 2.53
N ALA A 29 -3.07 2.13 1.73
CA ALA A 29 -4.08 1.19 2.20
C ALA A 29 -3.47 -0.15 2.67
N GLY A 30 -2.17 -0.37 2.48
CA GLY A 30 -1.50 -1.64 2.80
C GLY A 30 -1.86 -2.76 1.83
N MET A 31 -2.30 -2.43 0.60
CA MET A 31 -2.70 -3.40 -0.42
C MET A 31 -1.52 -3.92 -1.24
N ILE A 32 -0.47 -3.10 -1.40
CA ILE A 32 0.76 -3.49 -2.09
C ILE A 32 1.99 -2.93 -1.35
N LYS A 33 3.12 -3.63 -1.46
CA LYS A 33 4.42 -3.20 -0.91
C LYS A 33 5.50 -3.27 -1.99
N LYS A 34 6.22 -2.17 -2.20
CA LYS A 34 7.34 -2.09 -3.16
C LYS A 34 8.52 -2.93 -2.63
N LEU A 35 9.00 -3.88 -3.44
CA LEU A 35 10.19 -4.70 -3.16
C LEU A 35 11.42 -4.18 -3.91
N ALA A 36 11.22 -3.78 -5.16
CA ALA A 36 12.24 -3.18 -6.03
C ALA A 36 11.57 -2.22 -7.03
N ALA A 37 12.36 -1.53 -7.86
CA ALA A 37 11.81 -0.68 -8.92
C ALA A 37 10.87 -1.48 -9.85
N GLY A 38 9.60 -1.10 -9.90
CA GLY A 38 8.58 -1.80 -10.68
C GLY A 38 8.09 -3.14 -10.10
N VAL A 39 8.61 -3.60 -8.96
CA VAL A 39 8.24 -4.89 -8.35
C VAL A 39 7.48 -4.68 -7.04
N TYR A 40 6.28 -5.23 -6.95
CA TYR A 40 5.37 -5.10 -5.81
C TYR A 40 4.91 -6.48 -5.31
N SER A 41 4.76 -6.60 -3.99
CA SER A 41 4.09 -7.73 -3.32
C SER A 41 2.69 -7.33 -2.89
N TYR A 42 1.78 -8.30 -2.86
CA TYR A 42 0.42 -8.20 -2.30
C TYR A 42 0.27 -9.04 -1.03
#